data_AF-A0A8C2V3C4-F1
#
_entry.id   AF-A0A8C2V3C4-F1
#
_cell.length_a   1.000
_cell.length_b   1.000
_cell.length_c   1.000
_cell.angle_alpha   90.00
_cell.angle_beta   90.00
_cell.angle_gamma   90.00
#
_symmetry.space_group_name_H-M   'P 1'
#
loop_
_entity.id
_entity.type
_entity.pdbx_description
1 polymer ?
#
loop_
_entity_poly.entity_id
_entity_poly.type
_entity_poly.pdbx_seq_one_letter_code
_entity_poly.pdbx_strand_id
1 'polypeptide(L)'
;MSVSYFLKARARVLGVEGRWRGLPAPLMSSLFQDLHNFCCRKKSTEPERIISSSDENVKDSGNALSKVFSSEEQASILRVLNTASNKELEAFKLLRGRKSINIIEHREKFGPFQNLESLMNVPLFQYKTIVRVCHSILCPETEKKKKFPENRQLRNLIKPNIARERLKAANSIVSVVFGTRRIAWAHLDRTLEVLDWQHNDCWMLRSKTHPSSVYLEEISSVISKMPKADFYVLEKTALPIQNSTLFPILLHFHITEAMLYALLNKTFAQDGQHHVLSISRNAVGKHFELMIGDSRTSGKELVQQFISDSVLKAEPRVSFPKDKVVHYRDRFLSNSYRIEELYDSLLQAVAFYELVVFEPGVVAHACNSSTREAEAGGSLSSRPAWATK
;
A
#
# COMPACT_ATOMS: atom_id res chain seq x y z
N MET A 1 43.01 -19.61 8.19
CA MET A 1 43.90 -18.90 9.12
C MET A 1 43.03 -18.31 10.23
N SER A 2 43.24 -18.80 11.45
CA SER A 2 42.48 -18.52 12.67
C SER A 2 43.26 -17.51 13.51
N VAL A 3 42.58 -16.56 14.15
CA VAL A 3 43.09 -15.95 15.40
C VAL A 3 41.91 -15.65 16.33
N SER A 4 41.84 -16.46 17.39
CA SER A 4 41.07 -16.25 18.61
C SER A 4 41.69 -15.15 19.47
N TYR A 5 40.87 -14.47 20.29
CA TYR A 5 41.37 -13.84 21.52
C TYR A 5 40.55 -14.30 22.74
N PHE A 6 41.33 -14.62 23.77
CA PHE A 6 41.02 -15.37 24.98
C PHE A 6 40.38 -14.53 26.09
N LEU A 7 39.59 -15.21 26.92
CA LEU A 7 39.23 -14.85 28.29
C LEU A 7 40.43 -14.94 29.27
N LYS A 8 40.47 -14.05 30.28
CA LYS A 8 40.91 -14.31 31.66
C LYS A 8 40.46 -13.14 32.55
N ALA A 9 39.43 -13.30 33.39
CA ALA A 9 39.39 -13.89 34.73
C ALA A 9 39.73 -12.92 35.88
N ARG A 10 38.75 -12.70 36.79
CA ARG A 10 38.97 -12.81 38.24
C ARG A 10 37.63 -12.91 39.00
N ALA A 11 37.57 -13.88 39.90
CA ALA A 11 36.51 -14.12 40.86
C ALA A 11 37.00 -13.82 42.29
N ARG A 12 36.07 -13.40 43.17
CA ARG A 12 35.91 -13.67 44.63
C ARG A 12 34.78 -12.75 45.13
N VAL A 13 33.58 -13.18 45.54
CA VAL A 13 33.11 -14.11 46.60
C VAL A 13 32.80 -13.39 47.93
N LEU A 14 31.56 -13.62 48.40
CA LEU A 14 30.93 -13.49 49.73
C LEU A 14 30.38 -12.13 50.22
N GLY A 15 29.08 -12.13 50.56
CA GLY A 15 28.65 -11.62 51.87
C GLY A 15 27.34 -10.83 51.97
N VAL A 16 26.28 -11.54 52.39
CA VAL A 16 25.30 -11.15 53.43
C VAL A 16 24.22 -10.06 53.15
N GLU A 17 23.04 -10.41 53.66
CA GLU A 17 21.75 -9.72 53.80
C GLU A 17 21.77 -8.22 54.12
N GLY A 18 20.70 -7.53 53.70
CA GLY A 18 20.37 -6.20 54.23
C GLY A 18 19.24 -5.50 53.46
N ARG A 19 18.00 -5.73 53.87
CA ARG A 19 16.81 -5.00 53.42
C ARG A 19 16.42 -4.01 54.52
N TRP A 20 16.53 -2.69 54.35
CA TRP A 20 15.65 -1.71 55.01
C TRP A 20 15.58 -0.38 54.24
N ARG A 21 14.41 0.23 54.39
CA ARG A 21 13.84 1.39 53.67
C ARG A 21 14.35 2.74 54.18
N GLY A 22 14.21 3.78 53.36
CA GLY A 22 14.17 5.18 53.80
C GLY A 22 14.20 6.20 52.65
N LEU A 23 13.03 6.80 52.34
CA LEU A 23 12.82 8.05 51.56
C LEU A 23 13.43 9.28 52.30
N PRO A 24 13.34 10.54 51.80
CA PRO A 24 13.19 11.11 50.44
C PRO A 24 14.29 12.16 50.10
N ALA A 25 14.21 12.75 48.91
CA ALA A 25 15.04 13.83 48.35
C ALA A 25 15.26 15.04 49.29
N PRO A 26 16.27 15.88 49.01
CA PRO A 26 15.90 17.16 48.37
C PRO A 26 16.96 17.78 47.43
N LEU A 27 16.51 18.86 46.79
CA LEU A 27 17.26 20.02 46.30
C LEU A 27 17.88 19.96 44.89
N MET A 28 17.09 20.53 43.97
CA MET A 28 17.53 21.43 42.90
C MET A 28 18.84 22.17 43.24
N SER A 29 19.83 22.06 42.36
CA SER A 29 20.68 23.21 42.03
C SER A 29 21.11 23.14 40.56
N SER A 30 20.90 24.28 39.93
CA SER A 30 21.43 24.72 38.65
C SER A 30 22.94 24.54 38.55
N LEU A 31 23.43 24.21 37.36
CA LEU A 31 24.59 24.87 36.74
C LEU A 31 24.56 24.58 35.23
N PHE A 32 24.10 25.59 34.48
CA PHE A 32 24.38 25.72 33.05
C PHE A 32 25.84 26.12 32.90
N GLN A 33 26.59 25.39 32.08
CA GLN A 33 27.79 25.89 31.42
C GLN A 33 27.92 25.23 30.05
N ASP A 34 27.52 26.01 29.06
CA ASP A 34 28.13 26.21 27.75
C ASP A 34 28.82 25.03 27.05
N LEU A 35 28.21 24.62 25.94
CA LEU A 35 28.93 24.56 24.67
C LEU A 35 28.01 25.09 23.56
N HIS A 36 28.25 26.36 23.24
CA HIS A 36 27.91 27.03 21.98
C HIS A 36 28.38 26.20 20.79
N ASN A 37 27.55 26.00 19.76
CA ASN A 37 27.90 26.25 18.35
C ASN A 37 26.73 26.07 17.38
N PHE A 38 26.26 27.21 16.86
CA PHE A 38 25.90 27.52 15.46
C PHE A 38 25.02 26.56 14.64
N CYS A 39 23.77 26.99 14.38
CA CYS A 39 23.37 27.61 13.10
C CYS A 39 21.87 27.94 13.07
N CYS A 40 21.52 29.17 13.45
CA CYS A 40 20.20 29.75 13.21
C CYS A 40 20.16 30.38 11.80
N ARG A 41 19.34 29.84 10.89
CA ARG A 41 18.99 30.54 9.65
C ARG A 41 17.74 31.38 9.90
N LYS A 42 17.93 32.70 9.99
CA LYS A 42 16.87 33.70 10.14
C LYS A 42 15.96 33.73 8.90
N LYS A 43 14.65 33.87 9.15
CA LYS A 43 13.65 34.33 8.18
C LYS A 43 13.87 35.83 7.91
N SER A 44 13.76 36.26 6.67
CA SER A 44 13.61 37.67 6.30
C SER A 44 12.45 37.86 5.34
N THR A 45 11.77 38.96 5.58
CA THR A 45 10.55 39.52 4.98
C THR A 45 10.77 40.00 3.54
N GLU A 46 9.65 40.15 2.84
CA GLU A 46 9.38 40.71 1.50
C GLU A 46 10.15 42.01 1.14
N PRO A 47 10.38 42.26 -0.17
CA PRO A 47 10.07 43.59 -0.70
C PRO A 47 9.43 43.62 -2.10
N GLU A 48 8.98 44.83 -2.44
CA GLU A 48 8.06 45.30 -3.47
C GLU A 48 8.41 45.13 -4.96
N ARG A 49 7.36 45.36 -5.75
CA ARG A 49 7.24 45.57 -7.21
C ARG A 49 8.42 46.29 -7.87
N ILE A 50 8.86 45.75 -9.00
CA ILE A 50 9.48 46.51 -10.10
C ILE A 50 8.78 46.12 -11.40
N ILE A 51 8.20 47.14 -12.06
CA ILE A 51 7.80 47.11 -13.47
C ILE A 51 9.08 47.26 -14.28
N SER A 52 9.34 46.37 -15.24
CA SER A 52 10.27 46.65 -16.34
C SER A 52 9.67 46.20 -17.66
N SER A 53 9.69 47.16 -18.58
CA SER A 53 9.13 47.22 -19.91
C SER A 53 9.99 46.53 -20.99
N SER A 54 9.29 46.07 -22.03
CA SER A 54 9.67 46.03 -23.46
C SER A 54 10.83 45.16 -23.96
N ASP A 55 10.43 44.17 -24.78
CA ASP A 55 10.87 43.87 -26.16
C ASP A 55 12.37 43.92 -26.52
N GLU A 56 12.95 42.75 -26.80
CA GLU A 56 13.07 42.15 -28.14
C GLU A 56 14.08 40.99 -28.08
N ASN A 57 13.66 39.78 -28.47
CA ASN A 57 14.46 38.98 -29.38
C ASN A 57 13.60 37.94 -30.10
N VAL A 58 13.33 38.34 -31.33
CA VAL A 58 12.72 37.69 -32.48
C VAL A 58 13.38 36.35 -32.81
N LYS A 59 12.54 35.37 -33.20
CA LYS A 59 12.83 34.17 -34.03
C LYS A 59 13.76 33.10 -33.45
N ASP A 60 13.21 32.17 -32.66
CA ASP A 60 13.60 30.73 -32.80
C ASP A 60 12.60 29.70 -32.23
N SER A 61 11.36 30.09 -31.92
CA SER A 61 10.37 29.19 -31.28
C SER A 61 9.49 28.40 -32.26
N GLY A 62 9.68 28.58 -33.57
CA GLY A 62 8.77 28.08 -34.62
C GLY A 62 8.82 26.58 -34.90
N ASN A 63 9.56 25.77 -34.13
CA ASN A 63 9.86 24.38 -34.50
C ASN A 63 9.84 23.38 -33.34
N ALA A 64 9.12 23.67 -32.25
CA ALA A 64 9.07 22.81 -31.07
C ALA A 64 7.95 21.75 -31.13
N LEU A 65 6.77 22.10 -31.65
CA LEU A 65 5.63 21.17 -31.76
C LEU A 65 5.78 20.26 -32.98
N SER A 66 6.33 20.78 -34.08
CA SER A 66 6.66 20.02 -35.30
C SER A 66 7.64 18.85 -35.08
N LYS A 67 8.44 18.87 -34.01
CA LYS A 67 9.37 17.77 -33.65
C LYS A 67 8.72 16.65 -32.84
N VAL A 68 7.54 16.89 -32.25
CA VAL A 68 6.86 15.93 -31.36
C VAL A 68 6.02 14.92 -32.15
N PHE A 69 5.55 15.31 -33.34
CA PHE A 69 4.67 14.52 -34.19
C PHE A 69 5.31 14.35 -35.57
N SER A 70 5.17 13.17 -36.17
CA SER A 70 5.58 12.93 -37.56
C SER A 70 4.73 13.74 -38.55
N SER A 71 5.21 13.94 -39.77
CA SER A 71 4.47 14.70 -40.80
C SER A 71 3.09 14.11 -41.11
N GLU A 72 2.96 12.78 -41.08
CA GLU A 72 1.69 12.06 -41.28
C GLU A 72 0.71 12.29 -40.13
N GLU A 73 1.21 12.28 -38.90
CA GLU A 73 0.42 12.57 -37.70
C GLU A 73 -0.05 14.03 -37.68
N GLN A 74 0.84 14.97 -38.03
CA GLN A 74 0.49 16.39 -38.11
C GLN A 74 -0.62 16.63 -39.14
N ALA A 75 -0.51 16.06 -40.33
CA ALA A 75 -1.55 16.17 -41.37
C ALA A 75 -2.88 15.59 -40.89
N SER A 76 -2.85 14.46 -40.18
CA SER A 76 -4.05 13.83 -39.61
C SER A 76 -4.72 14.69 -38.54
N ILE A 77 -3.93 15.29 -37.64
CA ILE A 77 -4.43 16.20 -36.59
C ILE A 77 -5.03 17.45 -37.21
N LEU A 78 -4.31 18.11 -38.13
CA LEU A 78 -4.76 19.33 -38.79
C LEU A 78 -6.04 19.10 -39.58
N ARG A 79 -6.18 17.95 -40.24
CA ARG A 79 -7.42 17.56 -40.90
C ARG A 79 -8.60 17.59 -39.93
N VAL A 80 -8.47 16.90 -38.78
CA VAL A 80 -9.55 16.88 -37.78
C VAL A 80 -9.87 18.27 -37.25
N LEU A 81 -8.87 19.08 -36.90
CA LEU A 81 -9.08 20.43 -36.36
C LEU A 81 -9.75 21.37 -37.37
N ASN A 82 -9.42 21.24 -38.65
CA ASN A 82 -9.97 22.09 -39.70
C ASN A 82 -11.35 21.64 -40.19
N THR A 83 -11.67 20.35 -40.15
CA THR A 83 -12.93 19.83 -40.73
C THR A 83 -14.00 19.46 -39.71
N ALA A 84 -13.63 19.10 -38.47
CA ALA A 84 -14.59 18.61 -37.49
C ALA A 84 -15.59 19.71 -37.06
N SER A 85 -16.85 19.34 -36.88
CA SER A 85 -17.89 20.16 -36.30
C SER A 85 -17.68 20.33 -34.78
N ASN A 86 -18.43 21.26 -34.16
CA ASN A 86 -18.33 21.47 -32.71
C ASN A 86 -18.61 20.19 -31.93
N LYS A 87 -19.69 19.48 -32.29
CA LYS A 87 -20.08 18.21 -31.65
C LYS A 87 -19.00 17.13 -31.78
N GLU A 88 -18.34 17.06 -32.94
CA GLU A 88 -17.24 16.10 -33.17
C GLU A 88 -15.98 16.47 -32.38
N LEU A 89 -15.67 17.77 -32.24
CA LEU A 89 -14.59 18.21 -31.37
C LEU A 89 -14.90 17.94 -29.90
N GLU A 90 -16.15 18.12 -29.45
CA GLU A 90 -16.55 17.81 -28.07
C GLU A 90 -16.55 16.31 -27.73
N ALA A 91 -16.54 15.43 -28.74
CA ALA A 91 -16.33 13.99 -28.52
C ALA A 91 -14.98 13.74 -27.82
N PHE A 92 -13.97 14.57 -28.07
CA PHE A 92 -12.70 14.53 -27.36
C PHE A 92 -12.83 15.21 -25.99
N LYS A 93 -12.63 14.44 -24.91
CA LYS A 93 -12.75 14.92 -23.52
C LYS A 93 -11.96 16.21 -23.24
N LEU A 94 -10.79 16.39 -23.88
CA LEU A 94 -9.91 17.54 -23.68
C LEU A 94 -10.35 18.80 -24.43
N LEU A 95 -11.30 18.67 -25.37
CA LEU A 95 -11.81 19.75 -26.22
C LEU A 95 -13.23 20.18 -25.87
N ARG A 96 -13.90 19.54 -24.90
CA ARG A 96 -15.27 19.89 -24.48
C ARG A 96 -15.41 21.35 -24.02
N GLY A 97 -16.59 21.92 -24.29
CA GLY A 97 -16.97 23.25 -23.82
C GLY A 97 -16.26 24.37 -24.59
N ARG A 98 -15.70 25.35 -23.87
CA ARG A 98 -15.13 26.55 -24.50
C ARG A 98 -13.98 26.27 -25.48
N LYS A 99 -13.29 25.14 -25.36
CA LYS A 99 -12.14 24.82 -26.22
C LYS A 99 -12.53 24.43 -27.65
N SER A 100 -13.59 23.65 -27.86
CA SER A 100 -14.11 23.33 -29.19
C SER A 100 -14.66 24.59 -29.87
N ILE A 101 -15.37 25.42 -29.12
CA ILE A 101 -15.90 26.71 -29.58
C ILE A 101 -14.74 27.61 -30.05
N ASN A 102 -13.72 27.80 -29.23
CA ASN A 102 -12.57 28.65 -29.57
C ASN A 102 -11.81 28.17 -30.82
N ILE A 103 -11.73 26.85 -31.06
CA ILE A 103 -11.11 26.31 -32.29
C ILE A 103 -11.93 26.73 -33.52
N ILE A 104 -13.27 26.63 -33.44
CA ILE A 104 -14.16 26.97 -34.55
C ILE A 104 -14.16 28.47 -34.82
N GLU A 105 -14.29 29.28 -33.78
CA GLU A 105 -14.23 30.75 -33.91
C GLU A 105 -12.89 31.20 -34.49
N HIS A 106 -11.78 30.58 -34.07
CA HIS A 106 -10.47 30.91 -34.60
C HIS A 106 -10.35 30.56 -36.09
N ARG A 107 -10.77 29.37 -36.51
CA ARG A 107 -10.67 28.99 -37.94
C ARG A 107 -11.64 29.75 -38.84
N GLU A 108 -12.79 30.17 -38.32
CA GLU A 108 -13.73 31.05 -39.04
C GLU A 108 -13.16 32.46 -39.21
N LYS A 109 -12.44 32.97 -38.20
CA LYS A 109 -11.87 34.32 -38.22
C LYS A 109 -10.54 34.43 -38.97
N PHE A 110 -9.66 33.44 -38.84
CA PHE A 110 -8.29 33.48 -39.35
C PHE A 110 -8.00 32.46 -40.45
N GLY A 111 -8.98 31.65 -40.84
CA GLY A 111 -8.83 30.57 -41.81
C GLY A 111 -8.32 29.26 -41.18
N PRO A 112 -8.16 28.20 -42.00
CA PRO A 112 -7.75 26.88 -41.52
C PRO A 112 -6.32 26.92 -40.94
N PHE A 113 -6.08 26.10 -39.91
CA PHE A 113 -4.75 25.91 -39.31
C PHE A 113 -3.79 25.29 -40.33
N GLN A 114 -2.65 25.94 -40.56
CA GLN A 114 -1.59 25.46 -41.45
C GLN A 114 -0.57 24.57 -40.73
N ASN A 115 -0.38 24.79 -39.43
CA ASN A 115 0.55 24.06 -38.58
C ASN A 115 0.02 23.97 -37.15
N LEU A 116 0.62 23.10 -36.32
CA LEU A 116 0.18 22.89 -34.94
C LEU A 116 0.53 24.08 -34.05
N GLU A 117 1.58 24.83 -34.38
CA GLU A 117 2.02 26.03 -33.68
C GLU A 117 0.93 27.11 -33.69
N SER A 118 0.14 27.18 -34.76
CA SER A 118 -1.00 28.11 -34.87
C SER A 118 -2.04 27.91 -33.77
N LEU A 119 -2.10 26.74 -33.12
CA LEU A 119 -2.99 26.50 -31.98
C LEU A 119 -2.58 27.29 -30.74
N MET A 120 -1.33 27.74 -30.63
CA MET A 120 -0.90 28.61 -29.52
C MET A 120 -1.62 29.97 -29.51
N ASN A 121 -2.19 30.38 -30.66
CA ASN A 121 -2.96 31.61 -30.80
C ASN A 121 -4.44 31.43 -30.42
N VAL A 122 -4.88 30.19 -30.18
CA VAL A 122 -6.25 29.89 -29.76
C VAL A 122 -6.37 30.08 -28.24
N PRO A 123 -7.35 30.84 -27.73
CA PRO A 123 -7.52 31.00 -26.30
C PRO A 123 -7.70 29.65 -25.58
N LEU A 124 -7.04 29.49 -24.43
CA LEU A 124 -6.99 28.27 -23.59
C LEU A 124 -6.09 27.13 -24.13
N PHE A 125 -5.34 27.37 -25.21
CA PHE A 125 -4.37 26.42 -25.75
C PHE A 125 -2.94 26.84 -25.42
N GLN A 126 -2.42 26.26 -24.34
CA GLN A 126 -0.99 26.33 -24.01
C GLN A 126 -0.29 25.09 -24.57
N TYR A 127 1.04 25.16 -24.75
CA TYR A 127 1.87 24.08 -25.31
C TYR A 127 1.53 22.69 -24.74
N LYS A 128 1.51 22.54 -23.41
CA LYS A 128 1.20 21.27 -22.73
C LYS A 128 -0.22 20.77 -23.04
N THR A 129 -1.17 21.68 -23.22
CA THR A 129 -2.55 21.36 -23.58
C THR A 129 -2.63 20.92 -25.04
N ILE A 130 -1.94 21.62 -25.96
CA ILE A 130 -1.90 21.29 -27.38
C ILE A 130 -1.35 19.89 -27.59
N VAL A 131 -0.20 19.56 -26.98
CA VAL A 131 0.39 18.22 -27.09
C VAL A 131 -0.60 17.13 -26.64
N ARG A 132 -1.30 17.34 -25.52
CA ARG A 132 -2.30 16.37 -25.01
C ARG A 132 -3.52 16.25 -25.93
N VAL A 133 -3.97 17.36 -26.52
CA VAL A 133 -5.08 17.36 -27.49
C VAL A 133 -4.68 16.63 -28.76
N CYS A 134 -3.50 16.90 -29.31
CA CYS A 134 -2.97 16.25 -30.50
C CYS A 134 -2.87 14.73 -30.32
N HIS A 135 -2.33 14.27 -29.18
CA HIS A 135 -2.35 12.84 -28.85
C HIS A 135 -3.76 12.26 -28.72
N SER A 136 -4.71 13.03 -28.16
CA SER A 136 -6.11 12.61 -28.05
C SER A 136 -6.82 12.53 -29.40
N ILE A 137 -6.38 13.27 -30.42
CA ILE A 137 -6.92 13.24 -31.78
C ILE A 137 -6.35 12.07 -32.57
N LEU A 138 -5.04 11.79 -32.45
CA LEU A 138 -4.39 10.65 -33.10
C LEU A 138 -4.85 9.31 -32.53
N CYS A 139 -5.03 9.28 -31.22
CA CYS A 139 -5.60 8.16 -30.50
C CYS A 139 -6.94 8.63 -29.90
N PRO A 140 -8.00 8.77 -30.72
CA PRO A 140 -9.34 8.96 -30.16
C PRO A 140 -9.54 7.81 -29.18
N GLU A 141 -10.01 8.12 -27.97
CA GLU A 141 -10.48 7.10 -27.03
C GLU A 141 -11.70 6.43 -27.70
N THR A 142 -11.46 5.60 -28.72
CA THR A 142 -12.32 4.48 -29.07
C THR A 142 -12.57 3.77 -27.76
N GLU A 143 -13.80 3.31 -27.57
CA GLU A 143 -14.26 2.60 -26.40
C GLU A 143 -13.55 1.25 -26.20
N LYS A 144 -12.22 1.20 -26.30
CA LYS A 144 -11.39 0.36 -25.45
C LYS A 144 -11.77 0.69 -24.02
N LYS A 145 -12.69 -0.11 -23.48
CA LYS A 145 -13.01 -0.23 -22.04
C LYS A 145 -11.81 0.24 -21.24
N LYS A 146 -11.88 1.46 -20.71
CA LYS A 146 -10.85 1.98 -19.82
C LYS A 146 -10.68 0.95 -18.70
N LYS A 147 -9.56 0.24 -18.67
CA LYS A 147 -9.05 -0.46 -17.47
C LYS A 147 -8.63 0.55 -16.38
N PHE A 148 -9.46 1.58 -16.13
CA PHE A 148 -9.16 2.69 -15.24
C PHE A 148 -10.45 3.21 -14.59
N PRO A 149 -10.95 2.45 -13.60
CA PRO A 149 -11.00 2.94 -12.21
C PRO A 149 -10.13 2.14 -11.23
N GLU A 150 -9.91 0.84 -11.51
CA GLU A 150 -9.31 -0.12 -10.57
C GLU A 150 -7.85 0.19 -10.22
N ASN A 151 -7.01 0.55 -11.20
CA ASN A 151 -5.60 0.89 -10.96
C ASN A 151 -5.43 2.13 -10.07
N ARG A 152 -6.40 3.05 -10.05
CA ARG A 152 -6.36 4.23 -9.16
C ARG A 152 -6.79 3.87 -7.74
N GLN A 153 -7.79 3.01 -7.60
CA GLN A 153 -8.23 2.51 -6.30
C GLN A 153 -7.14 1.67 -5.63
N LEU A 154 -6.51 0.77 -6.39
CA LEU A 154 -5.42 -0.06 -5.89
C LEU A 154 -4.20 0.77 -5.45
N ARG A 155 -3.84 1.82 -6.22
CA ARG A 155 -2.77 2.77 -5.86
C ARG A 155 -3.02 3.54 -4.56
N ASN A 156 -4.29 3.72 -4.18
CA ASN A 156 -4.65 4.35 -2.92
C ASN A 156 -4.73 3.32 -1.77
N LEU A 157 -5.00 2.06 -2.09
CA LEU A 157 -5.16 0.96 -1.15
C LEU A 157 -3.81 0.42 -0.66
N ILE A 158 -2.88 0.13 -1.58
CA ILE A 158 -1.58 -0.48 -1.28
C ILE A 158 -0.41 0.39 -1.75
N LYS A 159 0.71 0.32 -1.02
CA LYS A 159 1.99 0.94 -1.39
C LYS A 159 3.14 -0.01 -1.05
N PRO A 160 4.25 -0.02 -1.81
CA PRO A 160 4.45 0.62 -3.11
C PRO A 160 3.57 0.01 -4.22
N ASN A 161 3.58 0.61 -5.40
CA ASN A 161 2.81 0.10 -6.53
C ASN A 161 3.45 -1.18 -7.07
N ILE A 162 2.73 -2.30 -7.00
CA ILE A 162 3.16 -3.61 -7.50
C ILE A 162 2.38 -3.95 -8.78
N ALA A 163 3.04 -4.63 -9.72
CA ALA A 163 2.39 -5.18 -10.91
C ALA A 163 1.24 -6.12 -10.50
N ARG A 164 0.07 -5.96 -11.13
CA ARG A 164 -1.14 -6.70 -10.75
C ARG A 164 -0.98 -8.19 -10.98
N GLU A 165 -0.19 -8.58 -11.96
CA GLU A 165 0.15 -9.95 -12.30
C GLU A 165 0.86 -10.63 -11.12
N ARG A 166 1.79 -9.94 -10.45
CA ARG A 166 2.48 -10.44 -9.26
C ARG A 166 1.53 -10.58 -8.07
N LEU A 167 0.67 -9.60 -7.86
CA LEU A 167 -0.33 -9.63 -6.78
C LEU A 167 -1.31 -10.80 -6.96
N LYS A 168 -1.78 -11.02 -8.20
CA LYS A 168 -2.68 -12.13 -8.55
C LYS A 168 -2.02 -13.50 -8.49
N ALA A 169 -0.71 -13.57 -8.72
CA ALA A 169 0.07 -14.80 -8.68
C ALA A 169 0.53 -15.18 -7.25
N ALA A 170 0.22 -14.37 -6.24
CA ALA A 170 0.56 -14.68 -4.86
C ALA A 170 -0.13 -15.97 -4.39
N ASN A 171 0.65 -16.92 -3.89
CA ASN A 171 0.19 -18.17 -3.30
C ASN A 171 -0.08 -18.00 -1.81
N SER A 172 0.73 -17.21 -1.11
CA SER A 172 0.50 -16.88 0.30
C SER A 172 1.01 -15.51 0.71
N ILE A 173 0.41 -14.95 1.76
CA ILE A 173 0.80 -13.68 2.37
C ILE A 173 0.93 -13.80 3.87
N VAL A 174 1.81 -13.02 4.47
CA VAL A 174 1.82 -12.77 5.92
C VAL A 174 1.35 -11.35 6.17
N SER A 175 0.14 -11.21 6.73
CA SER A 175 -0.39 -9.93 7.17
C SER A 175 0.12 -9.61 8.56
N VAL A 176 0.72 -8.45 8.76
CA VAL A 176 1.36 -8.01 10.01
C VAL A 176 0.72 -6.70 10.48
N VAL A 177 0.31 -6.69 11.75
CA VAL A 177 -0.23 -5.51 12.44
C VAL A 177 0.52 -5.33 13.74
N PHE A 178 0.90 -4.10 14.06
CA PHE A 178 1.62 -3.78 15.28
C PHE A 178 1.05 -2.54 15.97
N GLY A 179 0.93 -2.63 17.29
CA GLY A 179 0.66 -1.52 18.18
C GLY A 179 1.92 -1.13 18.94
N THR A 180 1.77 -0.45 20.08
CA THR A 180 2.91 0.01 20.90
C THR A 180 3.48 -1.05 21.83
N ARG A 181 2.82 -2.21 21.95
CA ARG A 181 3.18 -3.30 22.90
C ARG A 181 3.18 -4.69 22.27
N ARG A 182 2.63 -4.82 21.07
CA ARG A 182 2.38 -6.12 20.45
C ARG A 182 2.49 -6.04 18.95
N ILE A 183 3.01 -7.11 18.38
CA ILE A 183 2.93 -7.41 16.97
C ILE A 183 2.14 -8.70 16.80
N ALA A 184 1.27 -8.72 15.81
CA ALA A 184 0.52 -9.90 15.43
C ALA A 184 0.66 -10.13 13.94
N TRP A 185 0.57 -11.40 13.55
CA TRP A 185 0.57 -11.77 12.16
C TRP A 185 -0.37 -12.94 11.86
N ALA A 186 -0.89 -12.94 10.64
CA ALA A 186 -1.68 -14.02 10.07
C ALA A 186 -1.08 -14.44 8.73
N HIS A 187 -0.75 -15.72 8.58
CA HIS A 187 -0.31 -16.33 7.33
C HIS A 187 -1.50 -17.01 6.66
N LEU A 188 -1.91 -16.47 5.52
CA LEU A 188 -3.01 -17.01 4.73
C LEU A 188 -2.52 -17.36 3.33
N ASP A 189 -3.02 -18.47 2.80
CA ASP A 189 -2.84 -18.81 1.39
C ASP A 189 -3.98 -18.28 0.51
N ARG A 190 -3.84 -18.51 -0.79
CA ARG A 190 -4.84 -18.14 -1.81
C ARG A 190 -6.20 -18.80 -1.66
N THR A 191 -6.33 -19.84 -0.83
CA THR A 191 -7.61 -20.52 -0.55
C THR A 191 -8.34 -19.90 0.63
N LEU A 192 -7.78 -18.82 1.20
CA LEU A 192 -8.22 -18.19 2.44
C LEU A 192 -8.13 -19.14 3.66
N GLU A 193 -7.20 -20.09 3.63
CA GLU A 193 -6.91 -20.93 4.79
C GLU A 193 -5.88 -20.27 5.70
N VAL A 194 -6.18 -20.23 7.01
CA VAL A 194 -5.29 -19.68 8.04
C VAL A 194 -4.23 -20.71 8.40
N LEU A 195 -3.06 -20.59 7.79
CA LEU A 195 -1.92 -21.48 7.98
C LEU A 195 -1.19 -21.22 9.31
N ASP A 196 -1.08 -19.95 9.71
CA ASP A 196 -0.53 -19.54 10.99
C ASP A 196 -1.19 -18.24 11.48
N TRP A 197 -1.38 -18.11 12.80
CA TRP A 197 -1.99 -16.91 13.38
C TRP A 197 -1.58 -16.73 14.84
N GLN A 198 -0.72 -15.74 15.07
CA GLN A 198 -0.03 -15.55 16.35
C GLN A 198 0.19 -14.07 16.64
N HIS A 199 0.56 -13.81 17.89
CA HIS A 199 1.06 -12.51 18.31
C HIS A 199 2.24 -12.70 19.26
N ASN A 200 3.02 -11.65 19.42
CA ASN A 200 4.10 -11.59 20.38
C ASN A 200 3.98 -10.26 21.13
N ASP A 201 4.01 -10.32 22.46
CA ASP A 201 4.22 -9.12 23.26
C ASP A 201 5.66 -8.66 22.99
N CYS A 202 5.80 -7.46 22.43
CA CYS A 202 7.06 -6.90 21.99
C CYS A 202 7.20 -5.50 22.55
N TRP A 203 8.43 -5.00 22.61
CA TRP A 203 8.66 -3.63 23.06
C TRP A 203 8.11 -3.42 24.47
N MET A 204 8.53 -4.29 25.40
CA MET A 204 8.41 -4.06 26.85
C MET A 204 9.24 -2.82 27.22
N LEU A 205 8.84 -1.66 26.70
CA LEU A 205 9.44 -0.33 26.79
C LEU A 205 9.24 0.14 28.23
N ARG A 206 10.00 -0.48 29.13
CA ARG A 206 10.21 -0.04 30.50
C ARG A 206 11.07 1.22 30.54
N SER A 207 11.65 1.62 29.41
CA SER A 207 12.57 2.75 29.27
C SER A 207 11.97 3.86 28.40
N LYS A 208 12.23 5.12 28.77
CA LYS A 208 11.95 6.32 27.95
C LYS A 208 12.84 6.42 26.70
N THR A 209 13.88 5.61 26.62
CA THR A 209 14.81 5.57 25.48
C THR A 209 14.40 4.48 24.50
N HIS A 210 14.55 4.78 23.21
CA HIS A 210 14.18 3.92 22.08
C HIS A 210 15.44 3.60 21.26
N PRO A 211 16.37 2.74 21.74
CA PRO A 211 17.59 2.45 21.01
C PRO A 211 17.29 1.58 19.78
N SER A 212 17.84 1.95 18.63
CA SER A 212 17.65 1.17 17.38
C SER A 212 18.15 -0.28 17.49
N SER A 213 19.18 -0.55 18.32
CA SER A 213 19.66 -1.91 18.55
C SER A 213 18.59 -2.82 19.17
N VAL A 214 17.84 -2.30 20.15
CA VAL A 214 16.75 -3.05 20.79
C VAL A 214 15.62 -3.33 19.81
N TYR A 215 15.26 -2.36 18.96
CA TYR A 215 14.29 -2.62 17.89
C TYR A 215 14.76 -3.70 16.93
N LEU A 216 16.04 -3.68 16.54
CA LEU A 216 16.60 -4.68 15.65
C LEU A 216 16.55 -6.09 16.26
N GLU A 217 16.92 -6.24 17.53
CA GLU A 217 16.88 -7.53 18.24
C GLU A 217 15.44 -8.07 18.35
N GLU A 218 14.52 -7.24 18.83
CA GLU A 218 13.11 -7.61 19.02
C GLU A 218 12.43 -7.96 17.69
N ILE A 219 12.60 -7.11 16.65
CA ILE A 219 12.00 -7.35 15.34
C ILE A 219 12.64 -8.57 14.66
N SER A 220 13.95 -8.79 14.80
CA SER A 220 14.59 -10.00 14.28
C SER A 220 14.05 -11.26 14.95
N SER A 221 13.85 -11.22 16.26
CA SER A 221 13.23 -12.32 17.03
C SER A 221 11.81 -12.62 16.51
N VAL A 222 11.01 -11.59 16.24
CA VAL A 222 9.66 -11.76 15.67
C VAL A 222 9.71 -12.34 14.25
N ILE A 223 10.53 -11.77 13.36
CA ILE A 223 10.65 -12.23 11.96
C ILE A 223 11.12 -13.68 11.89
N SER A 224 11.95 -14.14 12.83
CA SER A 224 12.40 -15.54 12.89
C SER A 224 11.26 -16.55 13.08
N LYS A 225 10.12 -16.12 13.63
CA LYS A 225 8.92 -16.93 13.84
C LYS A 225 7.94 -16.86 12.65
N MET A 226 8.12 -15.89 11.75
CA MET A 226 7.23 -15.71 10.60
C MET A 226 7.56 -16.73 9.50
N PRO A 227 6.55 -17.40 8.91
CA PRO A 227 6.76 -18.27 7.78
C PRO A 227 7.16 -17.47 6.53
N LYS A 228 7.75 -18.15 5.54
CA LYS A 228 8.00 -17.55 4.23
C LYS A 228 6.67 -17.36 3.49
N ALA A 229 6.52 -16.21 2.84
CA ALA A 229 5.39 -15.89 1.98
C ALA A 229 5.82 -15.00 0.80
N ASP A 230 4.94 -14.87 -0.19
CA ASP A 230 5.20 -14.05 -1.39
C ASP A 230 5.14 -12.55 -1.07
N PHE A 231 4.24 -12.17 -0.16
CA PHE A 231 4.13 -10.80 0.34
C PHE A 231 3.97 -10.73 1.86
N TYR A 232 4.56 -9.70 2.45
CA TYR A 232 4.34 -9.29 3.83
C TYR A 232 3.55 -7.98 3.83
N VAL A 233 2.33 -8.00 4.34
CA VAL A 233 1.41 -6.87 4.27
C VAL A 233 1.36 -6.18 5.61
N LEU A 234 1.87 -4.97 5.70
CA LEU A 234 1.87 -4.12 6.89
C LEU A 234 0.65 -3.22 6.91
N GLU A 235 0.18 -2.88 8.10
CA GLU A 235 -0.85 -1.87 8.25
C GLU A 235 -0.28 -0.45 8.06
N LYS A 236 -0.94 0.37 7.24
CA LYS A 236 -0.67 1.81 7.17
C LYS A 236 -1.68 2.58 8.02
N THR A 237 -1.25 2.98 9.21
CA THR A 237 -2.00 3.92 10.06
C THR A 237 -1.81 5.36 9.57
N ALA A 238 -2.90 6.12 9.47
CA ALA A 238 -2.87 7.53 9.13
C ALA A 238 -2.79 8.40 10.40
N LEU A 239 -1.62 8.40 11.05
CA LEU A 239 -1.36 9.33 12.15
C LEU A 239 -0.76 10.63 11.60
N PRO A 240 -1.36 11.81 11.87
CA PRO A 240 -0.85 13.07 11.36
C PRO A 240 0.43 13.48 12.07
N ILE A 241 1.48 13.79 11.29
CA ILE A 241 2.77 14.28 11.81
C ILE A 241 2.65 15.61 12.57
N GLN A 242 1.60 16.37 12.30
CA GLN A 242 1.32 17.67 12.92
C GLN A 242 0.92 17.53 14.40
N ASN A 243 0.45 16.35 14.84
CA ASN A 243 0.07 16.13 16.21
C ASN A 243 1.28 15.74 17.06
N SER A 244 1.88 16.74 17.72
CA SER A 244 3.07 16.56 18.56
C SER A 244 2.87 15.58 19.72
N THR A 245 1.64 15.46 20.26
CA THR A 245 1.34 14.55 21.38
C THR A 245 1.45 13.08 20.99
N LEU A 246 1.16 12.75 19.72
CA LEU A 246 1.22 11.38 19.19
C LEU A 246 2.56 11.08 18.52
N PHE A 247 3.48 12.04 18.46
CA PHE A 247 4.76 11.88 17.79
C PHE A 247 5.59 10.68 18.29
N PRO A 248 5.66 10.37 19.60
CA PRO A 248 6.39 9.18 20.06
C PRO A 248 5.81 7.86 19.51
N ILE A 249 4.48 7.77 19.39
CA ILE A 249 3.79 6.61 18.81
C ILE A 249 4.05 6.54 17.31
N LEU A 250 3.94 7.69 16.62
CA LEU A 250 4.24 7.80 15.20
C LEU A 250 5.69 7.40 14.89
N LEU A 251 6.65 7.86 15.69
CA LEU A 251 8.06 7.50 15.56
C LEU A 251 8.27 6.01 15.76
N HIS A 252 7.67 5.42 16.80
CA HIS A 252 7.70 3.97 17.03
C HIS A 252 7.18 3.21 15.79
N PHE A 253 6.01 3.58 15.25
CA PHE A 253 5.46 2.94 14.07
C PHE A 253 6.36 3.08 12.84
N HIS A 254 6.97 4.24 12.63
CA HIS A 254 7.90 4.44 11.51
C HIS A 254 9.19 3.63 11.64
N ILE A 255 9.76 3.51 12.84
CA ILE A 255 10.95 2.68 13.08
C ILE A 255 10.61 1.21 12.83
N THR A 256 9.50 0.72 13.40
CA THR A 256 9.03 -0.65 13.21
C THR A 256 8.74 -0.94 11.73
N GLU A 257 8.00 -0.07 11.05
CA GLU A 257 7.72 -0.17 9.62
C GLU A 257 9.04 -0.23 8.82
N ALA A 258 9.97 0.69 9.05
CA ALA A 258 11.24 0.74 8.32
C ALA A 258 12.08 -0.54 8.51
N MET A 259 12.17 -1.07 9.72
CA MET A 259 12.92 -2.31 9.99
C MET A 259 12.24 -3.53 9.38
N LEU A 260 10.91 -3.63 9.46
CA LEU A 260 10.16 -4.71 8.79
C LEU A 260 10.38 -4.66 7.27
N TYR A 261 10.30 -3.46 6.67
CA TYR A 261 10.60 -3.27 5.25
C TYR A 261 12.02 -3.72 4.90
N ALA A 262 13.03 -3.36 5.71
CA ALA A 262 14.41 -3.73 5.43
C ALA A 262 14.67 -5.24 5.58
N LEU A 263 14.16 -5.86 6.65
CA LEU A 263 14.49 -7.25 7.02
C LEU A 263 13.66 -8.31 6.28
N LEU A 264 12.42 -7.98 5.89
CA LEU A 264 11.54 -8.92 5.18
C LEU A 264 11.74 -8.89 3.65
N ASN A 265 12.24 -7.78 3.09
CA ASN A 265 12.61 -7.69 1.66
C ASN A 265 13.95 -8.37 1.36
N LYS A 266 14.05 -9.67 1.61
CA LYS A 266 15.31 -10.44 1.57
C LYS A 266 16.03 -10.42 0.21
N THR A 267 15.30 -10.31 -0.90
CA THR A 267 15.87 -10.33 -2.27
C THR A 267 15.90 -8.98 -2.98
N PHE A 268 15.44 -7.91 -2.31
CA PHE A 268 15.28 -6.59 -2.94
C PHE A 268 16.61 -6.01 -3.44
N ALA A 269 17.72 -6.29 -2.74
CA ALA A 269 19.05 -5.85 -3.17
C ALA A 269 19.49 -6.49 -4.50
N GLN A 270 18.92 -7.65 -4.86
CA GLN A 270 19.26 -8.40 -6.06
C GLN A 270 18.31 -8.09 -7.22
N ASP A 271 16.99 -8.05 -6.96
CA ASP A 271 15.96 -7.99 -8.00
C ASP A 271 15.19 -6.65 -8.05
N GLY A 272 15.40 -5.77 -7.06
CA GLY A 272 14.66 -4.51 -6.91
C GLY A 272 13.16 -4.70 -6.66
N GLN A 273 12.69 -5.91 -6.36
CA GLN A 273 11.29 -6.26 -6.20
C GLN A 273 10.85 -6.14 -4.74
N HIS A 274 9.85 -5.31 -4.51
CA HIS A 274 9.20 -5.24 -3.21
C HIS A 274 8.36 -6.49 -2.95
N HIS A 275 8.55 -7.05 -1.75
CA HIS A 275 7.78 -8.14 -1.14
C HIS A 275 7.05 -7.65 0.13
N VAL A 276 7.46 -6.51 0.69
CA VAL A 276 6.74 -5.84 1.79
C VAL A 276 5.87 -4.72 1.24
N LEU A 277 4.60 -4.68 1.64
CA LEU A 277 3.60 -3.70 1.21
C LEU A 277 2.92 -3.09 2.44
N SER A 278 2.40 -1.88 2.33
CA SER A 278 1.53 -1.26 3.33
C SER A 278 0.12 -1.09 2.76
N ILE A 279 -0.90 -1.54 3.48
CA ILE A 279 -2.33 -1.40 3.12
C ILE A 279 -3.04 -0.40 4.04
N SER A 280 -3.97 0.37 3.50
CA SER A 280 -4.70 1.39 4.27
C SER A 280 -5.61 0.78 5.34
N ARG A 281 -5.36 1.09 6.63
CA ARG A 281 -6.22 0.71 7.76
C ARG A 281 -7.68 1.11 7.57
N ASN A 282 -7.91 2.31 7.04
CA ASN A 282 -9.27 2.85 6.83
C ASN A 282 -9.97 2.14 5.67
N ALA A 283 -9.24 1.72 4.63
CA ALA A 283 -9.84 0.97 3.54
C ALA A 283 -10.27 -0.44 4.00
N VAL A 284 -9.43 -1.10 4.81
CA VAL A 284 -9.79 -2.38 5.47
C VAL A 284 -11.01 -2.19 6.37
N GLY A 285 -11.05 -1.12 7.18
CA GLY A 285 -12.20 -0.80 8.02
C GLY A 285 -13.49 -0.59 7.23
N LYS A 286 -13.43 0.15 6.11
CA LYS A 286 -14.59 0.35 5.21
C LYS A 286 -15.08 -0.95 4.59
N HIS A 287 -14.16 -1.83 4.20
CA HIS A 287 -14.48 -3.12 3.58
C HIS A 287 -15.29 -4.05 4.51
N PHE A 288 -15.01 -3.99 5.80
CA PHE A 288 -15.75 -4.76 6.81
C PHE A 288 -16.84 -3.96 7.54
N GLU A 289 -17.19 -2.77 7.03
CA GLU A 289 -18.21 -1.90 7.64
C GLU A 289 -17.92 -1.55 9.12
N LEU A 290 -16.64 -1.49 9.49
CA LEU A 290 -16.17 -1.18 10.85
C LEU A 290 -15.96 0.32 11.09
N MET A 291 -16.47 1.20 10.23
CA MET A 291 -16.23 2.64 10.35
C MET A 291 -17.43 3.35 10.97
N ILE A 292 -17.20 4.10 12.04
CA ILE A 292 -18.14 5.08 12.60
C ILE A 292 -17.54 6.47 12.41
N GLY A 293 -18.09 7.22 11.45
CA GLY A 293 -17.47 8.45 10.96
C GLY A 293 -16.07 8.14 10.40
N ASP A 294 -15.04 8.81 10.95
CA ASP A 294 -13.64 8.61 10.58
C ASP A 294 -12.89 7.61 11.48
N SER A 295 -13.55 7.05 12.48
CA SER A 295 -12.94 6.12 13.45
C SER A 295 -13.32 4.67 13.15
N ARG A 296 -12.34 3.77 13.18
CA ARG A 296 -12.55 2.32 13.04
C ARG A 296 -12.88 1.70 14.40
N THR A 297 -13.92 0.87 14.46
CA THR A 297 -14.32 0.07 15.63
C THR A 297 -13.55 -1.26 15.69
N SER A 298 -13.71 -2.00 16.79
CA SER A 298 -13.09 -3.31 16.95
C SER A 298 -13.66 -4.31 15.95
N GLY A 299 -12.78 -5.12 15.36
CA GLY A 299 -13.15 -6.23 14.48
C GLY A 299 -13.39 -7.56 15.22
N LYS A 300 -13.36 -7.57 16.56
CA LYS A 300 -13.42 -8.78 17.38
C LYS A 300 -14.63 -9.66 17.06
N GLU A 301 -15.82 -9.08 17.00
CA GLU A 301 -17.07 -9.83 16.76
C GLU A 301 -17.08 -10.49 15.38
N LEU A 302 -16.54 -9.81 14.38
CA LEU A 302 -16.43 -10.33 13.02
C LEU A 302 -15.45 -11.52 12.95
N VAL A 303 -14.32 -11.43 13.64
CA VAL A 303 -13.37 -12.54 13.76
C VAL A 303 -13.99 -13.73 14.52
N GLN A 304 -14.76 -13.48 15.57
CA GLN A 304 -15.51 -14.54 16.27
C GLN A 304 -16.51 -15.23 15.35
N GLN A 305 -17.17 -14.46 14.48
CA GLN A 305 -18.07 -14.98 13.47
C GLN A 305 -17.31 -15.83 12.45
N PHE A 306 -16.15 -15.40 11.94
CA PHE A 306 -15.32 -16.18 11.03
C PHE A 306 -14.92 -17.54 11.60
N ILE A 307 -14.49 -17.57 12.86
CA ILE A 307 -14.14 -18.81 13.55
C ILE A 307 -15.36 -19.73 13.69
N SER A 308 -16.55 -19.19 13.90
CA SER A 308 -17.79 -19.97 14.01
C SER A 308 -18.24 -20.49 12.64
N ASP A 309 -18.31 -19.60 11.65
CA ASP A 309 -18.73 -19.86 10.28
C ASP A 309 -17.86 -20.90 9.59
N SER A 310 -16.55 -20.93 9.87
CA SER A 310 -15.62 -21.92 9.30
C SER A 310 -15.99 -23.38 9.58
N VAL A 311 -16.80 -23.63 10.62
CA VAL A 311 -17.30 -24.96 10.98
C VAL A 311 -18.74 -25.16 10.53
N LEU A 312 -19.52 -24.08 10.44
CA LEU A 312 -20.98 -24.12 10.24
C LEU A 312 -21.39 -23.96 8.77
N LYS A 313 -20.57 -23.30 7.94
CA LYS A 313 -20.90 -22.97 6.55
C LYS A 313 -20.09 -23.83 5.58
N ALA A 314 -20.73 -24.21 4.48
CA ALA A 314 -20.07 -24.94 3.39
C ALA A 314 -19.01 -24.08 2.69
N GLU A 315 -19.27 -22.77 2.55
CA GLU A 315 -18.36 -21.80 1.93
C GLU A 315 -18.09 -20.63 2.90
N PRO A 316 -17.14 -20.78 3.84
CA PRO A 316 -16.78 -19.70 4.74
C PRO A 316 -15.87 -18.68 4.02
N ARG A 317 -15.94 -17.41 4.44
CA ARG A 317 -15.04 -16.35 3.94
C ARG A 317 -13.57 -16.58 4.29
N VAL A 318 -13.30 -17.38 5.31
CA VAL A 318 -11.96 -17.79 5.74
C VAL A 318 -12.08 -19.16 6.39
N SER A 319 -11.17 -20.07 6.05
CA SER A 319 -11.13 -21.42 6.60
C SER A 319 -10.02 -21.55 7.64
N PHE A 320 -10.24 -22.44 8.61
CA PHE A 320 -9.25 -22.77 9.62
C PHE A 320 -8.97 -24.28 9.57
N PRO A 321 -7.70 -24.69 9.58
CA PRO A 321 -7.34 -26.10 9.66
C PRO A 321 -8.01 -26.76 10.87
N LYS A 322 -8.57 -27.96 10.70
CA LYS A 322 -9.33 -28.67 11.75
C LYS A 322 -8.48 -28.95 13.00
N ASP A 323 -7.18 -29.17 12.81
CA ASP A 323 -6.19 -29.37 13.87
C ASP A 323 -5.87 -28.09 14.65
N LYS A 324 -6.06 -26.91 14.05
CA LYS A 324 -5.74 -25.61 14.67
C LYS A 324 -6.96 -24.82 15.14
N VAL A 325 -8.15 -25.07 14.59
CA VAL A 325 -9.36 -24.28 14.89
C VAL A 325 -9.73 -24.33 16.38
N VAL A 326 -9.53 -25.47 17.06
CA VAL A 326 -9.78 -25.61 18.50
C VAL A 326 -8.82 -24.72 19.29
N HIS A 327 -7.53 -24.73 18.92
CA HIS A 327 -6.51 -23.89 19.53
C HIS A 327 -6.78 -22.40 19.31
N TYR A 328 -7.22 -22.01 18.12
CA TYR A 328 -7.59 -20.61 17.83
C TYR A 328 -8.83 -20.18 18.59
N ARG A 329 -9.84 -21.04 18.73
CA ARG A 329 -11.04 -20.79 19.54
C ARG A 329 -10.68 -20.60 21.00
N ASP A 330 -9.93 -21.54 21.57
CA ASP A 330 -9.50 -21.46 22.97
C ASP A 330 -8.71 -20.19 23.23
N ARG A 331 -7.71 -19.89 22.40
CA ARG A 331 -6.93 -18.66 22.47
C ARG A 331 -7.79 -17.40 22.34
N PHE A 332 -8.77 -17.39 21.43
CA PHE A 332 -9.67 -16.26 21.26
C PHE A 332 -10.53 -16.00 22.51
N LEU A 333 -11.00 -17.07 23.17
CA LEU A 333 -11.83 -17.01 24.38
C LEU A 333 -11.02 -16.76 25.66
N SER A 334 -9.79 -17.29 25.74
CA SER A 334 -8.93 -17.21 26.92
C SER A 334 -8.34 -15.81 27.16
N ASN A 335 -8.34 -14.97 26.14
CA ASN A 335 -7.77 -13.62 26.22
C ASN A 335 -8.75 -12.66 26.92
N SER A 336 -8.52 -12.48 28.22
CA SER A 336 -9.25 -11.50 29.05
C SER A 336 -8.94 -10.04 28.68
N TYR A 337 -7.82 -9.81 28.00
CA TYR A 337 -7.38 -8.48 27.55
C TYR A 337 -7.66 -8.27 26.06
N ARG A 338 -7.88 -7.02 25.65
CA ARG A 338 -8.07 -6.66 24.23
C ARG A 338 -6.76 -6.86 23.45
N ILE A 339 -6.83 -7.61 22.34
CA ILE A 339 -5.72 -7.89 21.41
C ILE A 339 -6.16 -7.53 19.99
N GLU A 340 -6.38 -6.24 19.76
CA GLU A 340 -6.89 -5.75 18.46
C GLU A 340 -5.93 -6.07 17.32
N GLU A 341 -4.61 -6.07 17.56
CA GLU A 341 -3.61 -6.39 16.53
C GLU A 341 -3.80 -7.81 15.98
N LEU A 342 -4.18 -8.76 16.84
CA LEU A 342 -4.43 -10.14 16.43
C LEU A 342 -5.65 -10.21 15.51
N TYR A 343 -6.75 -9.57 15.87
CA TYR A 343 -7.97 -9.53 15.05
C TYR A 343 -7.71 -8.80 13.73
N ASP A 344 -7.10 -7.62 13.81
CA ASP A 344 -6.82 -6.77 12.65
C ASP A 344 -5.87 -7.45 11.66
N SER A 345 -4.90 -8.26 12.13
CA SER A 345 -3.99 -9.00 11.24
C SER A 345 -4.74 -10.01 10.34
N LEU A 346 -5.72 -10.72 10.89
CA LEU A 346 -6.56 -11.65 10.13
C LEU A 346 -7.48 -10.90 9.17
N LEU A 347 -8.17 -9.86 9.64
CA LEU A 347 -9.06 -9.05 8.80
C LEU A 347 -8.30 -8.43 7.63
N GLN A 348 -7.12 -7.88 7.89
CA GLN A 348 -6.26 -7.31 6.86
C GLN A 348 -5.85 -8.36 5.82
N ALA A 349 -5.56 -9.60 6.23
CA ALA A 349 -5.22 -10.67 5.30
C ALA A 349 -6.40 -11.01 4.38
N VAL A 350 -7.59 -11.19 4.95
CA VAL A 350 -8.83 -11.48 4.20
C VAL A 350 -9.15 -10.32 3.23
N ALA A 351 -9.10 -9.07 3.72
CA ALA A 351 -9.32 -7.90 2.87
C ALA A 351 -8.29 -7.76 1.75
N PHE A 352 -7.02 -8.12 2.00
CA PHE A 352 -6.00 -8.11 0.95
C PHE A 352 -6.39 -9.07 -0.18
N TYR A 353 -6.76 -10.31 0.15
CA TYR A 353 -7.20 -11.24 -0.90
C TYR A 353 -8.44 -10.75 -1.63
N GLU A 354 -9.48 -10.32 -0.90
CA GLU A 354 -10.76 -9.90 -1.50
C GLU A 354 -10.65 -8.61 -2.33
N LEU A 355 -9.78 -7.66 -1.95
CA LEU A 355 -9.65 -6.35 -2.63
C LEU A 355 -8.50 -6.28 -3.63
N VAL A 356 -7.43 -7.07 -3.44
CA VAL A 356 -6.18 -6.93 -4.20
C VAL A 356 -5.92 -8.14 -5.10
N VAL A 357 -6.15 -9.35 -4.60
CA VAL A 357 -5.80 -10.59 -5.33
C VAL A 357 -6.97 -11.07 -6.19
N PHE A 358 -8.16 -11.16 -5.63
CA PHE A 358 -9.36 -11.61 -6.33
C PHE A 358 -9.99 -10.45 -7.12
N GLU A 359 -10.57 -10.76 -8.28
CA GLU A 359 -11.33 -9.76 -9.03
C GLU A 359 -12.69 -9.50 -8.35
N PRO A 360 -13.17 -8.24 -8.30
CA PRO A 360 -14.52 -7.94 -7.84
C PRO A 360 -15.53 -8.67 -8.73
N GLY A 361 -16.03 -9.81 -8.24
CA GLY A 361 -16.95 -10.71 -8.96
C GLY A 361 -16.58 -12.21 -8.95
N VAL A 362 -15.35 -12.59 -8.53
CA VAL A 362 -14.88 -14.00 -8.63
C VAL A 362 -15.00 -14.79 -7.32
N VAL A 363 -15.41 -14.15 -6.22
CA VAL A 363 -15.58 -14.83 -4.91
C VAL A 363 -16.62 -15.97 -4.98
N ALA A 364 -17.50 -15.99 -6.00
CA ALA A 364 -18.45 -17.08 -6.23
C ALA A 364 -17.94 -18.24 -7.12
N HIS A 365 -16.73 -18.17 -7.69
CA HIS A 365 -16.27 -19.16 -8.69
C HIS A 365 -14.93 -19.83 -8.39
N ALA A 366 -14.12 -19.31 -7.47
CA ALA A 366 -12.86 -19.96 -7.10
C ALA A 366 -13.08 -21.33 -6.40
N CYS A 367 -14.27 -21.58 -5.84
CA CYS A 367 -14.65 -22.89 -5.29
C CYS A 367 -15.01 -23.96 -6.35
N ASN A 368 -15.20 -23.59 -7.63
CA ASN A 368 -15.74 -24.52 -8.64
C ASN A 368 -14.68 -25.23 -9.49
N SER A 369 -13.40 -24.89 -9.36
CA SER A 369 -12.34 -25.47 -10.20
C SER A 369 -11.68 -26.71 -9.61
N SER A 370 -11.87 -27.03 -8.33
CA SER A 370 -11.31 -28.27 -7.73
C SER A 370 -12.22 -29.49 -7.87
N THR A 371 -13.49 -29.31 -8.24
CA THR A 371 -14.47 -30.40 -8.38
C THR A 371 -14.61 -30.95 -9.79
N ARG A 372 -14.07 -30.28 -10.83
CA ARG A 372 -14.22 -30.72 -12.23
C ARG A 372 -13.12 -31.65 -12.76
N GLU A 373 -12.00 -31.80 -12.06
CA GLU A 373 -10.93 -32.72 -12.48
C GLU A 373 -11.04 -34.11 -11.83
N ALA A 374 -11.94 -34.32 -10.86
CA ALA A 374 -12.15 -35.61 -10.21
C ALA A 374 -13.26 -36.49 -10.84
N GLU A 375 -14.11 -35.95 -11.72
CA GLU A 375 -15.23 -36.69 -12.31
C GLU A 375 -15.00 -37.18 -13.75
N ALA A 376 -13.85 -36.87 -14.37
CA ALA A 376 -13.56 -37.27 -15.75
C ALA A 376 -12.80 -38.60 -15.88
N GLY A 377 -12.67 -39.38 -14.80
CA GLY A 377 -11.85 -40.60 -14.77
C GLY A 377 -12.54 -41.78 -14.09
N GLY A 378 -13.64 -42.29 -14.64
CA GLY A 378 -14.27 -43.48 -14.07
C GLY A 378 -15.51 -44.00 -14.77
N SER A 379 -15.39 -44.50 -16.00
CA SER A 379 -16.38 -45.47 -16.51
C SER A 379 -15.77 -46.49 -17.48
N LEU A 380 -15.48 -47.68 -16.99
CA LEU A 380 -15.50 -48.95 -17.72
C LEU A 380 -15.80 -50.04 -16.67
N SER A 381 -17.06 -50.49 -16.59
CA SER A 381 -17.59 -51.65 -17.30
C SER A 381 -17.14 -52.98 -16.69
N SER A 382 -17.98 -53.56 -15.82
CA SER A 382 -17.98 -55.00 -15.54
C SER A 382 -19.42 -55.48 -15.27
N ARG A 383 -19.99 -56.15 -16.27
CA ARG A 383 -21.20 -57.00 -16.13
C ARG A 383 -20.79 -58.35 -15.52
N PRO A 384 -21.61 -59.00 -14.68
CA PRO A 384 -21.45 -60.41 -14.38
C PRO A 384 -22.28 -61.28 -15.34
N ALA A 385 -21.67 -62.34 -15.87
CA ALA A 385 -22.35 -63.43 -16.56
C ALA A 385 -22.32 -64.68 -15.68
N TRP A 386 -23.40 -65.44 -15.78
CA TRP A 386 -23.83 -66.60 -14.98
C TRP A 386 -22.81 -67.72 -14.76
N ALA A 387 -22.94 -68.42 -13.64
CA ALA A 387 -22.44 -69.79 -13.47
C ALA A 387 -23.59 -70.70 -13.04
N THR A 388 -23.94 -71.64 -13.91
CA THR A 388 -24.79 -72.81 -13.64
C THR A 388 -23.87 -74.03 -13.54
N LYS A 389 -23.69 -74.58 -12.34
CA LYS A 389 -23.73 -76.01 -11.97
C LYS A 389 -23.10 -76.22 -10.61
#